data_AF-A0A940T6C2-F1
#
_entry.id   AF-A0A940T6C2-F1
#
_cell.length_a   1.000
_cell.length_b   1.000
_cell.length_c   1.000
_cell.angle_alpha   90.00
_cell.angle_beta   90.00
_cell.angle_gamma   90.00
#
_symmetry.space_group_name_H-M   'P 1'
#
loop_
_entity.id
_entity.type
_entity.pdbx_description
1 polymer ?
#
loop_
_entity_poly.entity_id
_entity_poly.type
_entity_poly.pdbx_seq_one_letter_code
_entity_poly.pdbx_strand_id
1 'polypeptide(L)'
;MNRDNKLFAGGLVCLVILVAYVLIICITALKSFVTELIPGMGQWYCLIALILLNVFFAVKSKKFFHVFVSSLFCVMIYLSFADNSYSAIDETMNFESINHIASTNTLPTFFDAVDSSYLAEVNHNMVSFDNLINYEAVQAPLFYILFALIGKLIPDAYVRFHTFRLISLMMVLIVYYFINLSVKYLKKKDIITGDEELYRLSLCLTIFNPAYLYRASRLNNEILVCVFMAVFLYIAIRCLNEGYSKKYYILLSLLCVTLFLTKNTAVYAYVIFGILVIMQKKLREAILPIFASALLTVPWFAFNIKTYGTLTAMKHHIDFVIPI
;
A
#
# COMPACT_ATOMS: atom_id res chain seq x y z
N MET A 1 19.33 5.36 -41.03
CA MET A 1 19.00 4.42 -39.93
C MET A 1 18.02 5.11 -39.00
N ASN A 2 16.77 4.63 -38.92
CA ASN A 2 15.66 5.32 -38.26
C ASN A 2 15.95 5.55 -36.77
N ARG A 3 15.61 6.73 -36.22
CA ARG A 3 15.83 7.10 -34.81
C ARG A 3 15.30 6.02 -33.84
N ASP A 4 14.23 5.36 -34.23
CA ASP A 4 13.60 4.26 -33.51
C ASP A 4 14.49 3.01 -33.37
N ASN A 5 15.33 2.71 -34.38
CA ASN A 5 16.19 1.52 -34.35
C ASN A 5 17.38 1.69 -33.39
N LYS A 6 17.92 2.91 -33.24
CA LYS A 6 18.99 3.19 -32.27
C LYS A 6 18.47 3.12 -30.83
N LEU A 7 17.28 3.66 -30.57
CA LEU A 7 16.63 3.55 -29.26
C LEU A 7 16.27 2.09 -28.91
N PHE A 8 15.89 1.30 -29.90
CA PHE A 8 15.60 -0.12 -29.70
C PHE A 8 16.84 -0.92 -29.27
N ALA A 9 17.97 -0.75 -29.97
CA ALA A 9 19.22 -1.44 -29.62
C ALA A 9 19.73 -1.05 -28.22
N GLY A 10 19.72 0.25 -27.89
CA GLY A 10 20.08 0.72 -26.55
C GLY A 10 19.14 0.19 -25.46
N GLY A 11 17.83 0.14 -25.73
CA GLY A 11 16.85 -0.42 -24.81
C GLY A 11 17.04 -1.91 -24.55
N LEU A 12 17.43 -2.70 -25.57
CA LEU A 12 17.69 -4.13 -25.43
C LEU A 12 18.95 -4.38 -24.58
N VAL A 13 20.04 -3.66 -24.84
CA VAL A 13 21.27 -3.77 -24.03
C VAL A 13 20.97 -3.43 -22.57
N CYS A 14 20.22 -2.35 -22.33
CA CYS A 14 19.84 -1.97 -20.97
C CYS A 14 18.91 -2.98 -20.32
N LEU A 15 18.01 -3.62 -21.08
CA LEU A 15 17.17 -4.70 -20.59
C LEU A 15 18.00 -5.93 -20.20
N VAL A 16 19.02 -6.30 -20.98
CA VAL A 16 19.91 -7.42 -20.63
C VAL A 16 20.70 -7.12 -19.37
N ILE A 17 21.30 -5.93 -19.27
CA ILE A 17 22.03 -5.48 -18.06
C ILE A 17 21.09 -5.49 -16.85
N LEU A 18 19.86 -5.01 -17.03
CA LEU A 18 18.84 -4.98 -16.01
C LEU A 18 18.45 -6.38 -15.53
N VAL A 19 18.18 -7.30 -16.45
CA VAL A 19 17.81 -8.69 -16.10
C VAL A 19 18.96 -9.37 -15.38
N ALA A 20 20.19 -9.23 -15.88
CA ALA A 20 21.38 -9.76 -15.22
C ALA A 20 21.52 -9.21 -13.80
N TYR A 21 21.30 -7.91 -13.62
CA TYR A 21 21.38 -7.28 -12.31
C TYR A 21 20.22 -7.67 -11.38
N VAL A 22 18.98 -7.75 -11.87
CA VAL A 22 17.82 -8.25 -11.10
C VAL A 22 18.10 -9.68 -10.63
N LEU A 23 18.70 -10.52 -11.48
CA LEU A 23 19.13 -11.87 -11.09
C LEU A 23 20.20 -11.84 -10.01
N ILE A 24 21.22 -10.99 -10.14
CA ILE A 24 22.25 -10.80 -9.10
C ILE A 24 21.60 -10.36 -7.79
N ILE A 25 20.67 -9.40 -7.85
CA ILE A 25 19.90 -8.92 -6.71
C ILE A 25 19.09 -10.05 -6.09
N CYS A 26 18.33 -10.83 -6.87
CA CYS A 26 17.51 -11.92 -6.36
C CYS A 26 18.38 -12.99 -5.69
N ILE A 27 19.53 -13.34 -6.31
CA ILE A 27 20.51 -14.26 -5.73
C ILE A 27 21.10 -13.69 -4.44
N THR A 28 21.40 -12.39 -4.42
CA THR A 28 21.95 -11.72 -3.23
C THR A 28 20.89 -11.62 -2.13
N ALA A 29 19.62 -11.35 -2.45
CA ALA A 29 18.50 -11.39 -1.52
C ALA A 29 18.40 -12.76 -0.85
N LEU A 30 18.43 -13.81 -1.68
CA LEU A 30 18.36 -15.19 -1.23
C LEU A 30 19.56 -15.54 -0.33
N LYS A 31 20.75 -14.99 -0.62
CA LYS A 31 21.94 -15.16 0.22
C LYS A 31 21.87 -14.34 1.50
N SER A 32 21.45 -13.08 1.46
CA SER A 32 21.29 -12.23 2.65
C SER A 32 20.22 -12.78 3.59
N PHE A 33 19.17 -13.41 3.06
CA PHE A 33 18.19 -14.20 3.82
C PHE A 33 18.84 -15.37 4.59
N VAL A 34 20.00 -15.85 4.13
CA VAL A 34 20.75 -16.96 4.75
C VAL A 34 21.93 -16.45 5.60
N THR A 35 22.51 -15.28 5.31
CA THR A 35 23.81 -14.86 5.87
C THR A 35 23.85 -13.47 6.51
N GLU A 36 22.73 -12.75 6.65
CA GLU A 36 22.61 -11.43 7.33
C GLU A 36 23.56 -10.31 6.83
N LEU A 37 24.10 -10.42 5.62
CA LEU A 37 25.08 -9.47 5.09
C LEU A 37 24.41 -8.16 4.64
N ILE A 38 24.72 -7.07 5.35
CA ILE A 38 24.31 -5.70 5.00
C ILE A 38 25.13 -5.20 3.78
N PRO A 39 24.48 -4.55 2.80
CA PRO A 39 25.18 -3.95 1.67
C PRO A 39 26.24 -2.91 2.09
N GLY A 40 27.48 -3.07 1.63
CA GLY A 40 28.48 -2.00 1.72
C GLY A 40 28.07 -0.77 0.89
N MET A 41 28.59 0.42 1.22
CA MET A 41 28.25 1.69 0.53
C MET A 41 28.33 1.62 -1.00
N GLY A 42 29.26 0.84 -1.56
CA GLY A 42 29.39 0.64 -3.01
C GLY A 42 28.14 0.02 -3.65
N GLN A 43 27.45 -0.89 -2.96
CA GLN A 43 26.22 -1.51 -3.46
C GLN A 43 25.07 -0.49 -3.52
N TRP A 44 24.99 0.43 -2.56
CA TRP A 44 24.01 1.52 -2.56
C TRP A 44 24.19 2.47 -3.75
N TYR A 45 25.42 2.87 -4.07
CA TYR A 45 25.69 3.68 -5.26
C TYR A 45 25.31 2.97 -6.56
N CYS A 46 25.62 1.67 -6.67
CA CYS A 46 25.21 0.86 -7.83
C CYS A 46 23.68 0.81 -7.96
N LEU A 47 22.97 0.67 -6.83
CA LEU A 47 21.52 0.63 -6.79
C LEU A 47 20.89 1.94 -7.25
N ILE A 48 21.40 3.07 -6.75
CA ILE A 48 20.92 4.41 -7.14
C ILE A 48 21.15 4.61 -8.63
N ALA A 49 22.36 4.32 -9.13
CA ALA A 49 22.67 4.45 -10.55
C ALA A 49 21.72 3.61 -11.42
N LEU A 50 21.41 2.39 -11.00
CA LEU A 50 20.48 1.53 -11.70
C LEU A 50 19.05 2.07 -11.66
N ILE A 51 18.58 2.57 -10.53
CA ILE A 51 17.24 3.17 -10.42
C ILE A 51 17.13 4.35 -11.39
N LEU A 52 18.12 5.23 -11.40
CA LEU A 52 18.17 6.38 -12.31
C LEU A 52 18.18 5.95 -13.78
N LEU A 53 19.00 4.95 -14.12
CA LEU A 53 19.08 4.41 -15.47
C LEU A 53 17.74 3.78 -15.92
N ASN A 54 17.10 3.00 -15.05
CA ASN A 54 15.78 2.43 -15.32
C ASN A 54 14.72 3.49 -15.52
N VAL A 55 14.69 4.52 -14.68
CA VAL A 55 13.73 5.62 -14.82
C VAL A 55 13.92 6.33 -16.16
N PHE A 56 15.18 6.61 -16.54
CA PHE A 56 15.49 7.21 -17.83
C PHE A 56 14.94 6.38 -19.01
N PHE A 57 15.20 5.06 -19.01
CA PHE A 57 14.72 4.19 -20.07
C PHE A 57 13.21 3.94 -20.03
N ALA A 58 12.59 3.89 -18.84
CA ALA A 58 11.14 3.82 -18.68
C ALA A 58 10.47 5.02 -19.36
N VAL A 59 10.99 6.23 -19.14
CA VAL A 59 10.44 7.45 -19.72
C VAL A 59 10.59 7.46 -21.25
N LYS A 60 11.76 7.07 -21.76
CA LYS A 60 12.05 7.11 -23.20
C LYS A 60 11.46 5.95 -24.01
N SER A 61 11.23 4.79 -23.40
CA SER A 61 10.77 3.61 -24.12
C SER A 61 9.28 3.34 -23.95
N LYS A 62 8.48 3.66 -24.97
CA LYS A 62 7.04 3.34 -24.98
C LYS A 62 6.78 1.83 -24.94
N LYS A 63 7.57 1.03 -25.66
CA LYS A 63 7.38 -0.43 -25.77
C LYS A 63 7.78 -1.19 -24.51
N PHE A 64 8.85 -0.75 -23.84
CA PHE A 64 9.41 -1.46 -22.69
C PHE A 64 9.11 -0.78 -21.35
N PHE A 65 8.26 0.25 -21.32
CA PHE A 65 7.92 1.00 -20.10
C PHE A 65 7.56 0.08 -18.93
N HIS A 66 6.63 -0.85 -19.15
CA HIS A 66 6.18 -1.79 -18.11
C HIS A 66 7.28 -2.74 -17.62
N VAL A 67 8.24 -3.07 -18.49
CA VAL A 67 9.38 -3.92 -18.11
C VAL A 67 10.31 -3.16 -17.17
N PHE A 68 10.61 -1.90 -17.47
CA PHE A 68 11.42 -1.04 -16.58
C PHE A 68 10.73 -0.71 -15.26
N VAL A 69 9.40 -0.56 -15.26
CA VAL A 69 8.62 -0.40 -14.01
C VAL A 69 8.70 -1.69 -13.17
N SER A 70 8.56 -2.86 -13.82
CA SER A 70 8.62 -4.16 -13.12
C SER A 70 10.01 -4.44 -12.54
N SER A 71 11.07 -4.07 -13.24
CA SER A 71 12.44 -4.26 -12.74
C SER A 71 12.77 -3.36 -11.57
N LEU A 72 12.38 -2.09 -11.61
CA LEU A 72 12.50 -1.17 -10.47
C LEU A 72 11.77 -1.72 -9.25
N PHE A 73 10.61 -2.33 -9.48
CA PHE A 73 9.84 -2.97 -8.42
C PHE A 73 10.56 -4.19 -7.82
N CYS A 74 11.23 -5.01 -8.64
CA CYS A 74 12.07 -6.11 -8.13
C CYS A 74 13.21 -5.62 -7.23
N VAL A 75 13.82 -4.49 -7.56
CA VAL A 75 14.83 -3.85 -6.70
C VAL A 75 14.23 -3.44 -5.35
N MET A 76 13.00 -2.94 -5.33
CA MET A 76 12.33 -2.55 -4.09
C MET A 76 11.94 -3.76 -3.23
N ILE A 77 11.56 -4.88 -3.85
CA ILE A 77 11.38 -6.14 -3.15
C ILE A 77 12.68 -6.50 -2.42
N TYR A 78 13.82 -6.51 -3.13
CA TYR A 78 15.10 -6.78 -2.49
C TYR A 78 15.39 -5.89 -1.29
N LEU A 79 15.17 -4.58 -1.42
CA LEU A 79 15.39 -3.64 -0.31
C LEU A 79 14.48 -3.91 0.89
N SER A 80 13.26 -4.38 0.67
CA SER A 80 12.31 -4.74 1.74
C SER A 80 12.74 -5.99 2.52
N PHE A 81 13.46 -6.90 1.86
CA PHE A 81 14.07 -8.09 2.49
C PHE A 81 15.45 -7.83 3.08
N ALA A 82 16.18 -6.83 2.57
CA ALA A 82 17.51 -6.50 3.07
C ALA A 82 17.49 -5.88 4.48
N ASP A 83 16.34 -5.34 4.90
CA ASP A 83 16.14 -4.80 6.24
C ASP A 83 15.18 -5.69 7.05
N ASN A 84 15.74 -6.53 7.92
CA ASN A 84 14.98 -7.41 8.80
C ASN A 84 14.37 -6.68 10.00
N SER A 85 14.77 -5.42 10.26
CA SER A 85 14.26 -4.67 11.40
C SER A 85 12.83 -4.19 11.17
N TYR A 86 12.05 -4.12 12.25
CA TYR A 86 10.83 -3.32 12.25
C TYR A 86 11.21 -1.85 12.03
N SER A 87 10.67 -1.23 10.99
CA SER A 87 11.05 0.13 10.59
C SER A 87 10.41 1.23 11.44
N ALA A 88 9.50 0.87 12.35
CA ALA A 88 8.88 1.75 13.33
C ALA A 88 8.17 0.90 14.39
N ILE A 89 7.82 1.53 15.52
CA ILE A 89 6.96 0.92 16.54
C ILE A 89 5.61 0.51 15.90
N ASP A 90 5.07 1.31 14.97
CA ASP A 90 3.80 1.05 14.28
C ASP A 90 3.82 -0.25 13.47
N GLU A 91 4.94 -0.58 12.80
CA GLU A 91 5.03 -1.81 12.00
C GLU A 91 4.93 -3.05 12.87
N THR A 92 5.57 -3.00 14.04
CA THR A 92 5.53 -4.05 15.05
C THR A 92 4.10 -4.25 15.55
N MET A 93 3.40 -3.15 15.88
CA MET A 93 2.03 -3.21 16.39
C MET A 93 1.01 -3.62 15.34
N ASN A 94 1.25 -3.26 14.07
CA ASN A 94 0.43 -3.74 12.96
C ASN A 94 0.58 -5.25 12.80
N PHE A 95 1.81 -5.76 12.85
CA PHE A 95 2.07 -7.20 12.77
C PHE A 95 1.43 -7.93 13.94
N GLU A 96 1.62 -7.45 15.17
CA GLU A 96 1.02 -8.05 16.36
C GLU A 96 -0.50 -8.09 16.28
N SER A 97 -1.15 -7.00 15.87
CA SER A 97 -2.60 -6.94 15.72
C SER A 97 -3.12 -7.96 14.70
N ILE A 98 -2.38 -8.19 13.62
CA ILE A 98 -2.69 -9.23 12.63
C ILE A 98 -2.56 -10.62 13.26
N ASN A 99 -1.49 -10.87 14.01
CA ASN A 99 -1.22 -12.18 14.62
C ASN A 99 -2.24 -12.50 15.72
N HIS A 100 -2.61 -11.52 16.54
CA HIS A 100 -3.68 -11.64 17.52
C HIS A 100 -4.97 -12.11 16.85
N ILE A 101 -5.46 -11.42 15.81
CA ILE A 101 -6.69 -11.84 15.10
C ILE A 101 -6.53 -13.24 14.49
N ALA A 102 -5.36 -13.56 13.97
CA ALA A 102 -5.09 -14.86 13.37
C ALA A 102 -5.16 -16.01 14.40
N SER A 103 -4.68 -15.80 15.63
CA SER A 103 -4.62 -16.82 16.68
C SER A 103 -5.91 -16.89 17.51
N THR A 104 -6.49 -15.75 17.90
CA THR A 104 -7.63 -15.69 18.83
C THR A 104 -8.98 -15.61 18.15
N ASN A 105 -9.01 -15.22 16.86
CA ASN A 105 -10.24 -14.85 16.13
C ASN A 105 -10.98 -13.65 16.74
N THR A 106 -10.33 -12.84 17.57
CA THR A 106 -10.90 -11.61 18.16
C THR A 106 -10.13 -10.39 17.71
N LEU A 107 -10.77 -9.22 17.74
CA LEU A 107 -10.06 -7.95 17.53
C LEU A 107 -9.20 -7.67 18.77
N PRO A 108 -7.93 -7.25 18.60
CA PRO A 108 -7.12 -6.83 19.72
C PRO A 108 -7.71 -5.57 20.34
N THR A 109 -7.39 -5.36 21.61
CA THR A 109 -7.73 -4.20 22.39
C THR A 109 -6.48 -3.55 22.96
N PHE A 110 -6.59 -2.30 23.39
CA PHE A 110 -5.53 -1.58 24.09
C PHE A 110 -5.07 -2.28 25.39
N PHE A 111 -5.89 -3.18 25.94
CA PHE A 111 -5.61 -3.87 27.19
C PHE A 111 -5.00 -5.27 26.98
N ASP A 112 -4.94 -5.75 25.75
CA ASP A 112 -4.35 -7.04 25.45
C ASP A 112 -2.83 -6.97 25.55
N ALA A 113 -2.25 -7.99 26.19
CA ALA A 113 -0.81 -8.12 26.28
C ALA A 113 -0.21 -8.39 24.90
N VAL A 114 0.89 -7.70 24.59
CA VAL A 114 1.67 -7.92 23.38
C VAL A 114 2.63 -9.09 23.61
N ASP A 115 2.65 -10.06 22.70
CA ASP A 115 3.59 -11.19 22.78
C ASP A 115 4.99 -10.77 22.28
N SER A 116 5.78 -10.19 23.19
CA SER A 116 7.15 -9.76 22.89
C SER A 116 8.07 -10.93 22.51
N SER A 117 7.78 -12.15 22.97
CA SER A 117 8.58 -13.34 22.62
C SER A 117 8.40 -13.73 21.17
N TYR A 118 7.16 -13.70 20.68
CA TYR A 118 6.82 -13.92 19.29
C TYR A 118 7.38 -12.81 18.37
N LEU A 119 7.31 -11.55 18.81
CA LEU A 119 7.88 -10.44 18.04
C LEU A 119 9.41 -10.48 17.95
N ALA A 120 10.08 -10.97 18.99
CA ALA A 120 11.54 -11.15 19.01
C ALA A 120 12.01 -12.27 18.07
N GLU A 121 11.18 -13.29 17.81
CA GLU A 121 11.46 -14.37 16.85
C GLU A 121 11.72 -13.83 15.43
N VAL A 122 10.97 -12.79 15.03
CA VAL A 122 11.05 -12.22 13.67
C VAL A 122 12.28 -11.33 13.46
N ASN A 123 12.72 -10.59 14.48
CA ASN A 123 13.75 -9.56 14.32
C ASN A 123 15.13 -10.00 14.86
N HIS A 124 15.24 -11.19 15.48
CA HIS A 124 16.44 -11.69 16.17
C HIS A 124 17.07 -10.74 17.21
N ASN A 125 16.41 -9.62 17.48
CA ASN A 125 16.78 -8.59 18.44
C ASN A 125 15.67 -8.52 19.47
N MET A 126 16.03 -8.60 20.75
CA MET A 126 15.08 -8.30 21.81
C MET A 126 14.66 -6.85 21.67
N VAL A 127 13.42 -6.62 21.29
CA VAL A 127 12.85 -5.28 21.38
C VAL A 127 12.49 -5.06 22.84
N SER A 128 13.42 -4.47 23.60
CA SER A 128 13.25 -4.18 25.01
C SER A 128 12.25 -3.03 25.16
N PHE A 129 10.96 -3.37 25.16
CA PHE A 129 9.91 -2.41 25.47
C PHE A 129 9.30 -2.78 26.80
N ASP A 130 9.71 -2.07 27.84
CA ASP A 130 8.98 -2.08 29.10
C ASP A 130 7.57 -1.48 28.83
N ASN A 131 6.51 -2.23 29.17
CA ASN A 131 5.09 -1.86 29.00
C ASN A 131 4.65 -1.64 27.54
N LEU A 132 4.86 -2.63 26.67
CA LEU A 132 4.33 -2.65 25.32
C LEU A 132 2.79 -2.69 25.33
N ILE A 133 2.17 -1.56 25.03
CA ILE A 133 0.73 -1.45 24.85
C ILE A 133 0.44 -1.52 23.34
N ASN A 134 -0.59 -2.28 22.94
CA ASN A 134 -1.03 -2.31 21.55
C ASN A 134 -1.85 -1.06 21.21
N TYR A 135 -1.18 0.08 21.06
CA TYR A 135 -1.82 1.36 20.78
C TYR A 135 -2.42 1.46 19.37
N GLU A 136 -2.10 0.53 18.46
CA GLU A 136 -2.74 0.43 17.13
C GLU A 136 -4.04 -0.39 17.16
N ALA A 137 -4.37 -1.06 18.25
CA ALA A 137 -5.62 -1.83 18.39
C ALA A 137 -6.90 -0.97 18.25
N VAL A 138 -6.78 0.36 18.37
CA VAL A 138 -7.91 1.29 18.18
C VAL A 138 -8.16 1.64 16.72
N GLN A 139 -7.26 1.26 15.80
CA GLN A 139 -7.45 1.54 14.38
C GLN A 139 -8.63 0.77 13.81
N ALA A 140 -9.05 1.21 12.63
CA ALA A 140 -10.12 0.55 11.92
C ALA A 140 -9.68 -0.85 11.43
N PRO A 141 -10.56 -1.87 11.49
CA PRO A 141 -10.11 -3.26 11.63
C PRO A 141 -9.84 -3.95 10.28
N LEU A 142 -10.25 -3.37 9.15
CA LEU A 142 -10.31 -4.09 7.88
C LEU A 142 -8.94 -4.57 7.41
N PHE A 143 -7.92 -3.72 7.52
CA PHE A 143 -6.55 -4.07 7.15
C PHE A 143 -6.08 -5.31 7.92
N TYR A 144 -6.23 -5.29 9.25
CA TYR A 144 -5.79 -6.36 10.13
C TYR A 144 -6.55 -7.66 9.89
N ILE A 145 -7.88 -7.59 9.70
CA ILE A 145 -8.71 -8.77 9.39
C ILE A 145 -8.26 -9.42 8.07
N LEU A 146 -8.06 -8.63 7.01
CA LEU A 146 -7.65 -9.17 5.70
C LEU A 146 -6.28 -9.86 5.77
N PHE A 147 -5.31 -9.23 6.43
CA PHE A 147 -3.99 -9.82 6.59
C PHE A 147 -4.00 -11.01 7.55
N ALA A 148 -4.85 -11.03 8.58
CA ALA A 148 -4.99 -12.17 9.48
C ALA A 148 -5.54 -13.41 8.77
N LEU A 149 -6.49 -13.24 7.84
CA LEU A 149 -6.98 -14.34 7.00
C LEU A 149 -5.86 -14.98 6.17
N ILE A 150 -4.95 -14.17 5.63
CA ILE A 150 -3.78 -14.66 4.90
C ILE A 150 -2.76 -15.28 5.86
N GLY A 151 -2.50 -14.62 6.99
CA GLY A 151 -1.52 -15.04 8.01
C GLY A 151 -1.80 -16.41 8.61
N LYS A 152 -3.08 -16.78 8.75
CA LYS A 152 -3.48 -18.13 9.18
C LYS A 152 -2.94 -19.26 8.30
N LEU A 153 -2.61 -18.96 7.05
CA LEU A 153 -2.05 -19.94 6.10
C LEU A 153 -0.53 -20.08 6.21
N ILE A 154 0.14 -19.21 6.98
CA ILE A 154 1.60 -19.12 7.06
C ILE A 154 2.01 -19.27 8.53
N PRO A 155 2.34 -20.49 9.00
CA PRO A 155 2.57 -20.73 10.43
C PRO A 155 3.81 -20.01 10.98
N ASP A 156 4.88 -19.96 10.19
CA ASP A 156 6.16 -19.34 10.56
C ASP A 156 6.07 -17.81 10.61
N ALA A 157 6.45 -17.21 11.74
CA ALA A 157 6.31 -15.78 12.00
C ALA A 157 7.16 -14.93 11.06
N TYR A 158 8.40 -15.34 10.82
CA TYR A 158 9.37 -14.64 9.98
C TYR A 158 8.92 -14.62 8.52
N VAL A 159 8.56 -15.79 7.97
CA VAL A 159 8.01 -15.92 6.62
C VAL A 159 6.71 -15.13 6.47
N ARG A 160 5.82 -15.17 7.48
CA ARG A 160 4.57 -14.41 7.48
C ARG A 160 4.82 -12.90 7.38
N PHE A 161 5.70 -12.38 8.23
CA PHE A 161 6.05 -10.96 8.26
C PHE A 161 6.56 -10.46 6.90
N HIS A 162 7.55 -11.15 6.33
CA HIS A 162 8.10 -10.79 5.03
C HIS A 162 7.11 -11.00 3.87
N THR A 163 6.23 -12.00 3.96
CA THR A 163 5.15 -12.18 2.98
C THR A 163 4.20 -10.99 3.00
N PHE A 164 3.87 -10.46 4.18
CA PHE A 164 3.02 -9.29 4.30
C PHE A 164 3.66 -8.03 3.70
N ARG A 165 4.96 -7.81 3.93
CA ARG A 165 5.70 -6.72 3.27
C ARG A 165 5.70 -6.86 1.74
N LEU A 166 5.86 -8.07 1.23
CA LEU A 166 5.78 -8.34 -0.20
C LEU A 166 4.38 -8.02 -0.75
N ILE A 167 3.32 -8.41 -0.04
CA ILE A 167 1.93 -8.07 -0.42
C ILE A 167 1.73 -6.55 -0.43
N SER A 168 2.19 -5.84 0.60
CA SER A 168 2.15 -4.37 0.67
C SER A 168 2.86 -3.73 -0.51
N LEU A 169 4.04 -4.22 -0.88
CA LEU A 169 4.70 -3.76 -2.10
C LEU A 169 3.81 -4.04 -3.32
N MET A 170 3.29 -5.27 -3.49
CA MET A 170 2.50 -5.63 -4.68
C MET A 170 1.26 -4.74 -4.85
N MET A 171 0.70 -4.24 -3.75
CA MET A 171 -0.37 -3.25 -3.77
C MET A 171 0.03 -1.94 -4.45
N VAL A 172 1.30 -1.53 -4.44
CA VAL A 172 1.79 -0.38 -5.22
C VAL A 172 1.57 -0.57 -6.72
N LEU A 173 1.73 -1.79 -7.24
CA LEU A 173 1.46 -2.09 -8.65
C LEU A 173 -0.03 -1.98 -8.98
N ILE A 174 -0.90 -2.29 -8.02
CA ILE A 174 -2.35 -2.10 -8.17
C ILE A 174 -2.68 -0.60 -8.22
N VAL A 175 -2.08 0.21 -7.34
CA VAL A 175 -2.21 1.68 -7.37
C VAL A 175 -1.77 2.22 -8.73
N TYR A 176 -0.57 1.82 -9.21
CA TYR A 176 -0.06 2.17 -10.53
C TYR A 176 -1.05 1.82 -11.64
N TYR A 177 -1.61 0.61 -11.61
CA TYR A 177 -2.55 0.13 -12.61
C TYR A 177 -3.79 1.02 -12.69
N PHE A 178 -4.43 1.35 -11.57
CA PHE A 178 -5.63 2.18 -11.56
C PHE A 178 -5.37 3.65 -11.90
N ILE A 179 -4.20 4.20 -11.54
CA ILE A 179 -3.78 5.52 -12.00
C ILE A 179 -3.64 5.53 -13.53
N ASN A 180 -2.97 4.53 -14.09
CA ASN A 180 -2.79 4.41 -15.54
C ASN A 180 -4.12 4.20 -16.28
N LEU A 181 -5.03 3.40 -15.72
CA LEU A 181 -6.39 3.26 -16.27
C LEU A 181 -7.15 4.58 -16.27
N SER A 182 -7.07 5.36 -15.19
CA SER A 182 -7.73 6.67 -15.07
C SER A 182 -7.23 7.64 -16.13
N VAL A 183 -5.91 7.75 -16.30
CA VAL A 183 -5.31 8.64 -17.31
C VAL A 183 -5.67 8.21 -18.73
N LYS A 184 -5.57 6.91 -19.05
CA LYS A 184 -5.98 6.39 -20.37
C LYS A 184 -7.45 6.67 -20.66
N TYR A 185 -8.31 6.52 -19.65
CA TYR A 185 -9.73 6.82 -19.77
C TYR A 185 -9.97 8.30 -20.06
N LEU A 186 -9.34 9.21 -19.30
CA LEU A 186 -9.46 10.65 -19.50
C LEU A 186 -8.93 11.11 -20.85
N LYS A 187 -7.80 10.54 -21.32
CA LYS A 187 -7.26 10.78 -22.68
C LYS A 187 -8.23 10.32 -23.76
N LYS A 188 -8.82 9.13 -23.61
CA LYS A 188 -9.82 8.60 -24.56
C LYS A 188 -11.08 9.47 -24.65
N LYS A 189 -11.39 10.22 -23.58
CA LYS A 189 -12.50 11.17 -23.53
C LYS A 189 -12.11 12.60 -23.94
N ASP A 190 -10.88 12.79 -24.41
CA ASP A 190 -10.33 14.09 -24.80
C ASP A 190 -10.40 15.15 -23.68
N ILE A 191 -10.43 14.71 -22.41
CA ILE A 191 -10.50 15.61 -21.23
C ILE A 191 -9.12 16.14 -20.87
N ILE A 192 -8.11 15.29 -21.03
CA ILE A 192 -6.71 15.67 -20.81
C ILE A 192 -5.92 15.46 -22.08
N THR A 193 -5.15 16.47 -22.45
CA THR A 193 -4.13 16.43 -23.50
C THR A 193 -2.78 16.59 -22.85
N GLY A 194 -1.76 15.84 -23.26
CA GLY A 194 -0.43 16.02 -22.68
C GLY A 194 0.63 15.14 -23.29
N ASP A 195 1.88 15.55 -23.10
CA ASP A 195 3.06 14.81 -23.52
C ASP A 195 3.13 13.45 -22.79
N GLU A 196 3.18 12.38 -23.58
CA GLU A 196 3.31 11.01 -23.09
C GLU A 196 4.61 10.78 -22.30
N GLU A 197 5.71 11.47 -22.65
CA GLU A 197 6.97 11.39 -21.91
C GLU A 197 6.83 12.04 -20.54
N LEU A 198 6.25 13.25 -20.48
CA LEU A 198 6.02 13.95 -19.21
C LEU A 198 5.10 13.14 -18.29
N TYR A 199 4.03 12.54 -18.84
CA TYR A 199 3.16 11.65 -18.08
C TYR A 199 3.93 10.46 -17.49
N ARG A 200 4.73 9.76 -18.30
CA ARG A 200 5.53 8.62 -17.81
C ARG A 200 6.53 9.05 -16.74
N LEU A 201 7.15 10.22 -16.90
CA LEU A 201 8.05 10.78 -15.90
C LEU A 201 7.32 11.06 -14.59
N SER A 202 6.20 11.79 -14.62
CA SER A 202 5.40 12.08 -13.43
C SER A 202 4.94 10.80 -12.73
N LEU A 203 4.55 9.77 -13.50
CA LEU A 203 4.15 8.48 -12.96
C LEU A 203 5.31 7.76 -12.27
N CYS A 204 6.48 7.71 -12.92
CA CYS A 204 7.69 7.15 -12.32
C CYS A 204 8.09 7.89 -11.04
N LEU A 205 8.10 9.23 -11.05
CA LEU A 205 8.45 10.03 -9.88
C LEU A 205 7.47 9.84 -8.71
N THR A 206 6.19 9.61 -9.02
CA THR A 206 5.16 9.40 -7.98
C THR A 206 5.30 8.02 -7.34
N ILE A 207 5.39 6.97 -8.16
CA ILE A 207 5.41 5.58 -7.65
C ILE A 207 6.77 5.19 -7.11
N PHE A 208 7.85 5.69 -7.72
CA PHE A 208 9.20 5.45 -7.24
C PHE A 208 9.71 6.57 -6.33
N ASN A 209 8.81 7.35 -5.74
CA ASN A 209 9.17 8.27 -4.67
C ASN A 209 9.76 7.47 -3.50
N PRO A 210 11.01 7.74 -3.06
CA PRO A 210 11.66 6.93 -2.03
C PRO A 210 10.88 6.87 -0.71
N ALA A 211 10.27 7.98 -0.28
CA ALA A 211 9.49 8.02 0.95
C ALA A 211 8.19 7.20 0.83
N TYR A 212 7.53 7.25 -0.32
CA TYR A 212 6.35 6.43 -0.57
C TYR A 212 6.69 4.94 -0.61
N LEU A 213 7.75 4.56 -1.33
CA LEU A 213 8.19 3.17 -1.42
C LEU A 213 8.68 2.62 -0.10
N TYR A 214 9.43 3.42 0.66
CA TYR A 214 9.87 3.04 2.00
C TYR A 214 8.66 2.74 2.89
N ARG A 215 7.61 3.58 2.87
CA ARG A 215 6.40 3.28 3.63
C ARG A 215 5.67 2.06 3.07
N ALA A 216 5.55 1.93 1.76
CA ALA A 216 4.87 0.80 1.13
C ALA A 216 5.61 -0.54 1.29
N SER A 217 6.92 -0.51 1.54
CA SER A 217 7.73 -1.70 1.83
C SER A 217 7.60 -2.19 3.27
N ARG A 218 6.94 -1.41 4.14
CA ARG A 218 6.63 -1.77 5.52
C ARG A 218 5.20 -2.24 5.67
N LEU A 219 4.96 -2.96 6.75
CA LEU A 219 3.62 -3.41 7.11
C LEU A 219 2.83 -2.27 7.75
N ASN A 220 1.99 -1.60 6.95
CA ASN A 220 1.12 -0.53 7.41
C ASN A 220 -0.20 -0.48 6.63
N ASN A 221 -1.20 0.19 7.21
CA ASN A 221 -2.54 0.26 6.63
C ASN A 221 -2.66 1.31 5.49
N GLU A 222 -1.70 2.22 5.35
CA GLU A 222 -1.72 3.29 4.35
C GLU A 222 -1.73 2.76 2.92
N ILE A 223 -0.97 1.71 2.64
CA ILE A 223 -0.88 1.20 1.27
C ILE A 223 -2.22 0.62 0.79
N LEU A 224 -2.98 0.00 1.70
CA LEU A 224 -4.31 -0.50 1.41
C LEU A 224 -5.30 0.66 1.19
N VAL A 225 -5.16 1.76 1.95
CA VAL A 225 -5.90 3.01 1.69
C VAL A 225 -5.60 3.53 0.29
N CYS A 226 -4.31 3.56 -0.12
CA CYS A 226 -3.91 4.01 -1.46
C CYS A 226 -4.55 3.15 -2.56
N VAL A 227 -4.60 1.82 -2.38
CA VAL A 227 -5.26 0.91 -3.34
C VAL A 227 -6.74 1.25 -3.47
N PHE A 228 -7.47 1.27 -2.35
CA PHE A 228 -8.91 1.55 -2.41
C PHE A 228 -9.22 2.95 -2.93
N MET A 229 -8.37 3.94 -2.61
CA MET A 229 -8.52 5.30 -3.12
C MET A 229 -8.26 5.36 -4.63
N ALA A 230 -7.26 4.66 -5.15
CA ALA A 230 -7.00 4.62 -6.60
C ALA A 230 -8.17 3.98 -7.37
N VAL A 231 -8.74 2.90 -6.83
CA VAL A 231 -9.95 2.25 -7.38
C VAL A 231 -11.16 3.19 -7.29
N PHE A 232 -11.37 3.84 -6.15
CA PHE A 232 -12.44 4.79 -5.91
C PHE A 232 -12.39 5.96 -6.90
N LEU A 233 -11.22 6.60 -7.06
CA LEU A 233 -11.03 7.71 -7.99
C LEU A 233 -11.27 7.29 -9.44
N TYR A 234 -10.79 6.12 -9.86
CA TYR A 234 -11.07 5.59 -11.19
C TYR A 234 -12.57 5.46 -11.46
N ILE A 235 -13.34 4.88 -10.53
CA ILE A 235 -14.79 4.71 -10.68
C ILE A 235 -15.50 6.07 -10.62
N ALA A 236 -15.07 6.98 -9.75
CA ALA A 236 -15.63 8.33 -9.64
C ALA A 236 -15.42 9.11 -10.95
N ILE A 237 -14.23 9.03 -11.55
CA ILE A 237 -13.92 9.61 -12.87
C ILE A 237 -14.84 9.04 -13.94
N ARG A 238 -15.06 7.71 -13.95
CA ARG A 238 -15.98 7.10 -14.91
C ARG A 238 -17.40 7.59 -14.71
N CYS A 239 -17.86 7.65 -13.46
CA CYS A 239 -19.20 8.11 -13.15
C CYS A 239 -19.41 9.59 -13.53
N LEU A 240 -18.43 10.46 -13.30
CA LEU A 240 -18.50 11.87 -13.74
C LEU A 240 -18.71 11.99 -15.25
N ASN A 241 -18.05 11.14 -16.03
CA ASN A 241 -18.00 11.26 -17.49
C ASN A 241 -19.07 10.43 -18.22
N GLU A 242 -19.51 9.31 -17.65
CA GLU A 242 -20.58 8.46 -18.20
C GLU A 242 -21.96 8.83 -17.63
N GLY A 243 -21.99 9.68 -16.61
CA GLY A 243 -23.20 10.04 -15.87
C GLY A 243 -23.54 9.05 -14.75
N TYR A 244 -24.76 9.18 -14.24
CA TYR A 244 -25.24 8.36 -13.13
C TYR A 244 -25.31 6.88 -13.52
N SER A 245 -24.76 6.03 -12.65
CA SER A 245 -24.93 4.58 -12.71
C SER A 245 -25.13 4.05 -11.30
N LYS A 246 -26.27 3.39 -11.06
CA LYS A 246 -26.59 2.77 -9.77
C LYS A 246 -25.50 1.82 -9.30
N LYS A 247 -24.92 1.05 -10.24
CA LYS A 247 -23.81 0.12 -9.97
C LYS A 247 -22.58 0.86 -9.44
N TYR A 248 -22.20 1.99 -10.05
CA TYR A 248 -21.05 2.77 -9.59
C TYR A 248 -21.32 3.43 -8.24
N TYR A 249 -22.52 3.94 -7.97
CA TYR A 249 -22.86 4.53 -6.67
C TYR A 249 -22.77 3.51 -5.53
N ILE A 250 -23.29 2.30 -5.73
CA ILE A 250 -23.15 1.21 -4.76
C ILE A 250 -21.67 0.89 -4.54
N LEU A 251 -20.89 0.74 -5.62
CA LEU A 251 -19.48 0.40 -5.50
C LEU A 251 -18.66 1.52 -4.83
N LEU A 252 -18.92 2.80 -5.12
CA LEU A 252 -18.27 3.94 -4.49
C LEU A 252 -18.59 4.01 -2.99
N SER A 253 -19.84 3.78 -2.59
CA SER A 253 -20.24 3.73 -1.19
C SER A 253 -19.60 2.57 -0.43
N LEU A 254 -19.52 1.38 -1.04
CA LEU A 254 -18.78 0.25 -0.49
C LEU A 254 -17.30 0.62 -0.32
N LEU A 255 -16.69 1.27 -1.31
CA LEU A 255 -15.31 1.74 -1.21
C LEU A 255 -15.12 2.81 -0.12
N CYS A 256 -16.08 3.72 0.09
CA CYS A 256 -16.03 4.69 1.20
C CYS A 256 -15.99 3.98 2.56
N VAL A 257 -16.80 2.93 2.75
CA VAL A 257 -16.80 2.11 3.97
C VAL A 257 -15.47 1.40 4.13
N THR A 258 -15.02 0.73 3.08
CA THR A 258 -13.77 -0.03 3.07
C THR A 258 -12.58 0.89 3.38
N LEU A 259 -12.54 2.09 2.79
CA LEU A 259 -11.53 3.11 3.09
C LEU A 259 -11.58 3.54 4.55
N PHE A 260 -12.76 3.88 5.06
CA PHE A 260 -12.95 4.27 6.45
C PHE A 260 -12.56 3.16 7.43
N LEU A 261 -12.98 1.93 7.16
CA LEU A 261 -12.65 0.74 7.95
C LEU A 261 -11.19 0.29 7.80
N THR A 262 -10.45 0.83 6.83
CA THR A 262 -8.99 0.66 6.72
C THR A 262 -8.25 1.73 7.52
N LYS A 263 -8.70 2.99 7.42
CA LYS A 263 -8.15 4.12 8.18
C LYS A 263 -9.20 5.23 8.32
N ASN A 264 -9.50 5.63 9.55
CA ASN A 264 -10.55 6.64 9.83
C ASN A 264 -10.26 7.99 9.16
N THR A 265 -9.00 8.35 8.97
CA THR A 265 -8.60 9.59 8.29
C THR A 265 -8.97 9.59 6.81
N ALA A 266 -9.33 8.45 6.21
CA ALA A 266 -9.85 8.34 4.85
C ALA A 266 -11.33 8.79 4.70
N VAL A 267 -11.90 9.43 5.72
CA VAL A 267 -13.26 10.01 5.70
C VAL A 267 -13.48 11.00 4.53
N TYR A 268 -12.42 11.62 4.01
CA TYR A 268 -12.51 12.49 2.83
C TYR A 268 -13.08 11.79 1.58
N ALA A 269 -13.03 10.44 1.51
CA ALA A 269 -13.69 9.69 0.45
C ALA A 269 -15.22 9.93 0.43
N TYR A 270 -15.86 10.04 1.61
CA TYR A 270 -17.28 10.40 1.70
C TYR A 270 -17.55 11.81 1.20
N VAL A 271 -16.62 12.75 1.43
CA VAL A 271 -16.74 14.13 0.92
C VAL A 271 -16.70 14.14 -0.60
N ILE A 272 -15.74 13.43 -1.21
CA ILE A 272 -15.63 13.32 -2.67
C ILE A 272 -16.90 12.67 -3.25
N PHE A 273 -17.40 11.59 -2.62
CA PHE A 273 -18.63 10.95 -3.05
C PHE A 273 -19.85 11.88 -2.91
N GLY A 274 -19.96 12.63 -1.81
CA GLY A 274 -21.02 13.62 -1.62
C GLY A 274 -20.99 14.71 -2.69
N ILE A 275 -19.82 15.24 -3.03
CA ILE A 275 -19.64 16.21 -4.12
C ILE A 275 -20.11 15.60 -5.46
N LEU A 276 -19.71 14.36 -5.75
CA LEU A 276 -20.15 13.65 -6.96
C LEU A 276 -21.68 13.56 -7.05
N VAL A 277 -22.33 13.17 -5.95
CA VAL A 277 -23.80 13.05 -5.85
C VAL A 277 -24.49 14.39 -6.10
N ILE A 278 -23.96 15.47 -5.52
CA ILE A 278 -24.48 16.84 -5.68
C ILE A 278 -24.31 17.30 -7.13
N MET A 279 -23.11 17.13 -7.71
CA MET A 279 -22.82 17.51 -9.10
C MET A 279 -23.75 16.82 -10.09
N GLN A 280 -24.13 15.56 -9.83
CA GLN A 280 -25.04 14.80 -10.67
C GLN A 280 -26.53 15.01 -10.35
N LYS A 281 -26.86 15.75 -9.28
CA LYS A 281 -28.23 15.98 -8.78
C LYS A 281 -28.95 14.67 -8.42
N LYS A 282 -28.24 13.73 -7.80
CA LYS A 282 -28.71 12.36 -7.48
C LYS A 282 -28.77 12.05 -5.98
N LEU A 283 -29.22 13.03 -5.19
CA LEU A 283 -29.27 12.92 -3.73
C LEU A 283 -30.13 11.76 -3.23
N ARG A 284 -31.27 11.49 -3.88
CA ARG A 284 -32.18 10.41 -3.46
C ARG A 284 -31.54 9.03 -3.66
N GLU A 285 -30.78 8.88 -4.74
CA GLU A 285 -30.10 7.66 -5.11
C GLU A 285 -28.90 7.35 -4.21
N ALA A 286 -28.38 8.34 -3.47
CA ALA A 286 -27.31 8.17 -2.50
C ALA A 286 -27.78 7.69 -1.11
N ILE A 287 -29.08 7.76 -0.80
CA ILE A 287 -29.63 7.38 0.52
C ILE A 287 -29.34 5.91 0.84
N LEU A 288 -29.68 4.99 -0.09
CA LEU A 288 -29.47 3.56 0.11
C LEU A 288 -27.97 3.21 0.27
N PRO A 289 -27.06 3.69 -0.59
CA PRO A 289 -25.63 3.53 -0.38
C PRO A 289 -25.14 4.07 0.98
N ILE A 290 -25.55 5.27 1.39
CA ILE A 290 -25.16 5.85 2.68
C ILE A 290 -25.64 4.98 3.85
N PHE A 291 -26.89 4.50 3.80
CA PHE A 291 -27.44 3.62 4.83
C PHE A 291 -26.70 2.28 4.88
N ALA A 292 -26.41 1.68 3.73
CA ALA A 292 -25.58 0.48 3.65
C ALA A 292 -24.18 0.73 4.22
N SER A 293 -23.61 1.91 3.95
CA SER A 293 -22.32 2.30 4.50
C SER A 293 -22.32 2.40 6.02
N ALA A 294 -23.34 3.06 6.58
CA ALA A 294 -23.51 3.16 8.02
C ALA A 294 -23.69 1.78 8.67
N LEU A 295 -24.49 0.90 8.06
CA LEU A 295 -24.72 -0.45 8.59
C LEU A 295 -23.43 -1.27 8.71
N LEU A 296 -22.48 -1.08 7.80
CA LEU A 296 -21.20 -1.79 7.82
C LEU A 296 -20.18 -1.18 8.79
N THR A 297 -20.26 0.12 9.11
CA THR A 297 -19.36 0.78 10.06
C THR A 297 -19.83 0.70 11.51
N VAL A 298 -21.15 0.61 11.73
CA VAL A 298 -21.78 0.54 13.06
C VAL A 298 -21.22 -0.58 13.94
N PRO A 299 -20.97 -1.82 13.48
CA PRO A 299 -20.42 -2.87 14.34
C PRO A 299 -19.09 -2.50 14.98
N TRP A 300 -18.22 -1.80 14.24
CA TRP A 300 -16.94 -1.35 14.79
C TRP A 300 -17.10 -0.20 15.77
N PHE A 301 -18.02 0.75 15.52
CA PHE A 301 -18.35 1.79 16.50
C PHE A 301 -18.95 1.21 17.80
N ALA A 302 -19.83 0.21 17.67
CA ALA A 302 -20.42 -0.46 18.82
C ALA A 302 -19.36 -1.20 19.64
N PHE A 303 -18.40 -1.85 18.98
CA PHE A 303 -17.24 -2.45 19.62
C PHE A 303 -16.43 -1.39 20.40
N ASN A 304 -16.08 -0.27 19.78
CA ASN A 304 -15.31 0.78 20.46
C ASN A 304 -16.04 1.41 21.64
N ILE A 305 -17.35 1.68 21.53
CA ILE A 305 -18.14 2.22 22.64
C ILE A 305 -18.15 1.23 23.80
N LYS A 306 -18.36 -0.06 23.52
CA LYS A 306 -18.40 -1.10 24.56
C LYS A 306 -17.04 -1.30 25.24
N THR A 307 -15.96 -1.28 24.47
CA THR A 307 -14.60 -1.58 24.96
C THR A 307 -13.93 -0.37 25.59
N TYR A 308 -14.09 0.82 24.99
CA TYR A 308 -13.33 2.03 25.35
C TYR A 308 -14.21 3.20 25.82
N GLY A 309 -15.54 3.07 25.79
CA GLY A 309 -16.45 4.16 26.14
C GLY A 309 -16.48 5.32 25.14
N THR A 310 -15.88 5.18 23.95
CA THR A 310 -15.81 6.22 22.93
C THR A 310 -16.01 5.63 21.52
N LEU A 311 -16.29 6.48 20.52
CA LEU A 311 -16.57 6.00 19.14
C LEU A 311 -15.34 5.40 18.44
N THR A 312 -14.15 5.98 18.62
CA THR A 312 -12.94 5.60 17.86
C THR A 312 -11.73 5.34 18.72
N ALA A 313 -11.81 5.54 20.05
CA ALA A 313 -10.71 5.41 21.00
C ALA A 313 -9.41 6.15 20.65
N MET A 314 -9.45 7.06 19.66
CA MET A 314 -8.28 7.82 19.19
C MET A 314 -7.64 8.67 20.28
N LYS A 315 -8.41 9.08 21.30
CA LYS A 315 -7.85 9.78 22.46
C LYS A 315 -6.78 8.92 23.16
N HIS A 316 -7.04 7.64 23.39
CA HIS A 316 -6.08 6.74 24.03
C HIS A 316 -4.80 6.57 23.21
N HIS A 317 -4.94 6.49 21.88
CA HIS A 317 -3.80 6.45 20.96
C HIS A 317 -2.99 7.74 21.01
N ILE A 318 -3.65 8.90 20.94
CA ILE A 318 -2.98 10.21 20.99
C ILE A 318 -2.26 10.42 22.33
N ASP A 319 -2.91 10.07 23.45
CA ASP A 319 -2.34 10.19 24.79
C ASP A 319 -1.07 9.33 24.95
N PHE A 320 -0.95 8.22 24.21
CA PHE A 320 0.24 7.38 24.17
C PHE A 320 1.33 7.88 23.21
N VAL A 321 0.95 8.42 22.04
CA VAL A 321 1.90 8.81 20.98
C VAL A 321 2.53 10.19 21.20
N ILE A 322 1.79 11.17 21.75
CA ILE A 322 2.31 12.55 21.94
C ILE A 322 3.55 12.63 22.87
N PRO A 323 3.65 11.86 23.97
CA PRO A 323 4.79 11.96 24.88
C PRO A 323 6.13 11.41 24.35
N ILE A 324 6.14 10.79 23.18
CA ILE A 324 7.30 10.10 22.57
C ILE A 324 7.97 11.01 21.54
#